data_AF-A0A7K2LYZ2-F1
#
_entry.id   AF-A0A7K2LYZ2-F1
#
_cell.length_a   1.000
_cell.length_b   1.000
_cell.length_c   1.000
_cell.angle_alpha   90.00
_cell.angle_beta   90.00
_cell.angle_gamma   90.00
#
_symmetry.space_group_name_H-M   'P 1'
#
loop_
_entity.id
_entity.type
_entity.pdbx_description
1 polymer ?
#
loop_
_entity_poly.entity_id
_entity_poly.type
_entity_poly.pdbx_seq_one_letter_code
_entity_poly.pdbx_strand_id
1 'polypeptide(L)'
;VTETGVSVAIRASWASHEPYDTTRVRVDGSAGSATLDCTFGFSPNRRKGSRLVLVRDGERTEVPLPEEEIGAEYLRQLDELPQLLADPAARGRTVEEVRRTIAVIERIYGSARRARIGARSTRAAHAVPRSTLLN
;
A
#
# COMPACT_ATOMS: atom_id res chain seq x y z
N VAL A 1 13.96 8.37 -4.13
CA VAL A 1 13.46 8.63 -5.50
C VAL A 1 14.29 7.76 -6.43
N THR A 2 13.67 7.11 -7.43
CA THR A 2 14.38 6.31 -8.44
C THR A 2 15.15 7.23 -9.40
N GLU A 3 16.04 6.66 -10.20
CA GLU A 3 16.75 7.40 -11.28
C GLU A 3 15.78 8.04 -12.28
N THR A 4 14.61 7.44 -12.46
CA THR A 4 13.53 7.94 -13.31
C THR A 4 12.63 8.99 -12.65
N GLY A 5 12.97 9.46 -11.44
CA GLY A 5 12.19 10.49 -10.74
C GLY A 5 10.95 9.98 -10.00
N VAL A 6 10.73 8.66 -9.92
CA VAL A 6 9.57 8.09 -9.22
C VAL A 6 9.85 8.00 -7.72
N SER A 7 8.85 8.36 -6.92
CA SER A 7 8.89 8.16 -5.47
C SER A 7 7.65 7.43 -5.01
N VAL A 8 7.79 6.60 -3.97
CA VAL A 8 6.70 5.83 -3.40
C VAL A 8 6.72 6.03 -1.90
N ALA A 9 5.55 6.31 -1.33
CA ALA A 9 5.34 6.37 0.10
C ALA A 9 4.19 5.43 0.47
N ILE A 10 4.33 4.74 1.60
CA ILE A 10 3.31 3.85 2.15
C ILE A 10 3.08 4.25 3.60
N ARG A 11 1.82 4.46 3.96
CA ARG A 11 1.38 4.63 5.34
C ARG A 11 0.42 3.50 5.67
N ALA A 12 0.78 2.71 6.67
CA ALA A 12 -0.11 1.75 7.30
C ALA A 12 -0.31 2.19 8.76
N SER A 13 -1.56 2.22 9.20
CA SER A 13 -1.91 2.58 10.58
C SER A 13 -3.16 1.85 10.99
N TRP A 14 -3.20 1.44 12.26
CA TRP A 14 -4.45 1.04 12.88
C TRP A 14 -5.21 2.30 13.29
N ALA A 15 -6.38 2.53 12.71
CA ALA A 15 -7.20 3.70 12.97
C ALA A 15 -8.57 3.24 13.48
N SER A 16 -8.62 2.61 14.66
CA SER A 16 -9.86 2.07 15.25
C SER A 16 -10.95 3.11 15.53
N HIS A 17 -10.63 4.40 15.46
CA HIS A 17 -11.57 5.50 15.58
C HIS A 17 -12.25 5.85 14.25
N GLU A 18 -11.76 5.32 13.12
CA GLU A 18 -12.41 5.47 11.83
C GLU A 18 -13.53 4.44 11.68
N PRO A 19 -14.69 4.81 11.08
CA PRO A 19 -15.83 3.90 10.93
C PRO A 19 -15.61 2.80 9.90
N TYR A 20 -14.64 2.97 8.99
CA TYR A 20 -14.39 2.03 7.89
C TYR A 20 -12.91 1.82 7.64
N ASP A 21 -12.56 0.57 7.32
CA ASP A 21 -11.25 0.22 6.79
C ASP A 21 -11.08 0.85 5.41
N THR A 22 -10.00 1.61 5.26
CA THR A 22 -9.75 2.40 4.05
C THR A 22 -8.37 2.10 3.50
N THR A 23 -8.31 1.76 2.23
CA THR A 23 -7.10 1.85 1.42
C THR A 23 -7.22 3.04 0.48
N ARG A 24 -6.22 3.92 0.53
CA ARG A 24 -6.07 5.03 -0.40
C ARG A 24 -4.86 4.81 -1.28
N VAL A 25 -5.09 4.77 -2.60
CA VAL A 25 -4.02 4.77 -3.59
C VAL A 25 -4.06 6.11 -4.32
N ARG A 26 -2.96 6.85 -4.26
CA ARG A 26 -2.81 8.12 -4.97
C ARG A 26 -1.62 8.03 -5.92
N VAL A 27 -1.82 8.45 -7.15
CA VAL A 27 -0.78 8.61 -8.16
C VAL A 27 -0.75 10.07 -8.56
N ASP A 28 0.40 10.71 -8.37
CA ASP A 28 0.67 12.07 -8.81
C ASP A 28 1.58 12.02 -10.04
N GLY A 29 1.19 12.74 -11.09
CA GLY A 29 1.95 12.92 -12.32
C GLY A 29 2.08 14.40 -12.68
N SER A 30 2.84 14.71 -13.73
CA SER A 30 3.07 16.09 -14.16
C SER A 30 1.80 16.82 -14.61
N ALA A 31 0.78 16.10 -15.07
CA ALA A 31 -0.47 16.65 -15.58
C ALA A 31 -1.65 16.55 -14.60
N GLY A 32 -1.46 16.00 -13.40
CA GLY A 32 -2.55 15.81 -12.45
C GLY A 32 -2.36 14.66 -11.48
N SER A 33 -3.44 14.28 -10.80
CA SER A 33 -3.44 13.21 -9.81
C SER A 33 -4.69 12.34 -9.90
N ALA A 34 -4.54 11.04 -9.67
CA ALA A 34 -5.66 10.11 -9.51
C ALA A 34 -5.65 9.57 -8.08
N THR A 35 -6.81 9.54 -7.43
CA THR A 35 -6.98 9.01 -6.07
C THR A 35 -8.10 7.98 -6.05
N LEU A 36 -7.78 6.74 -5.68
CA LEU A 36 -8.72 5.68 -5.39
C LEU A 36 -8.87 5.54 -3.87
N ASP A 37 -10.09 5.73 -3.37
CA ASP A 37 -10.49 5.36 -2.01
C ASP A 37 -11.33 4.08 -2.09
N CYS A 38 -10.91 3.02 -1.41
CA CYS A 38 -11.62 1.74 -1.42
C CYS A 38 -11.37 0.96 -0.13
N THR A 39 -11.97 -0.22 -0.02
CA THR A 39 -11.64 -1.21 1.01
C THR A 39 -11.19 -2.47 0.29
N PHE A 40 -9.91 -2.86 0.43
CA PHE A 40 -9.43 -4.14 -0.11
C PHE A 40 -9.68 -5.30 0.83
N GLY A 41 -9.92 -6.48 0.24
CA GLY A 41 -10.11 -7.73 0.96
C GLY A 41 -11.49 -7.87 1.60
N PHE A 42 -11.56 -8.73 2.61
CA PHE A 42 -12.80 -9.14 3.27
C PHE A 42 -13.05 -8.42 4.58
N SER A 43 -12.63 -7.16 4.71
CA SER A 43 -12.96 -6.41 5.93
C SER A 43 -14.48 -6.35 6.11
N PRO A 44 -15.00 -6.70 7.30
CA PRO A 44 -16.42 -6.51 7.62
C PRO A 44 -16.77 -5.02 7.78
N ASN A 45 -15.78 -4.15 8.07
CA ASN A 45 -15.95 -2.71 8.27
C ASN A 45 -15.66 -1.96 6.97
N ARG A 46 -16.30 -2.34 5.88
CA ARG A 46 -16.04 -1.79 4.54
C ARG A 46 -17.01 -0.69 4.14
N ARG A 47 -16.56 0.20 3.26
CA ARG A 47 -17.46 1.06 2.50
C ARG A 47 -18.18 0.24 1.42
N LYS A 48 -19.42 0.64 1.08
CA LYS A 48 -20.26 -0.03 0.06
C LYS A 48 -19.71 0.08 -1.37
N GLY A 49 -18.73 0.93 -1.62
CA GLY A 49 -18.16 1.10 -2.96
C GLY A 49 -16.77 1.73 -2.94
N SER A 50 -16.09 1.58 -4.06
CA SER A 50 -14.83 2.27 -4.36
C SER A 50 -15.13 3.62 -5.01
N ARG A 51 -14.24 4.59 -4.80
CA ARG A 51 -14.34 5.92 -5.38
C ARG A 51 -13.04 6.32 -6.04
N LEU A 52 -13.08 6.59 -7.34
CA LEU A 52 -11.95 7.09 -8.11
C LEU A 52 -12.17 8.56 -8.48
N VAL A 53 -11.23 9.41 -8.08
CA VAL A 53 -11.23 10.84 -8.39
C VAL A 53 -10.00 11.18 -9.20
N LEU A 54 -10.22 11.84 -10.34
CA LEU A 54 -9.17 12.46 -11.15
C LEU A 54 -9.14 13.96 -10.87
N VAL A 55 -7.95 14.52 -10.72
CA VAL A 55 -7.72 15.97 -10.69
C VAL A 55 -6.74 16.32 -11.80
N ARG A 56 -7.16 17.16 -12.73
CA ARG A 56 -6.36 17.63 -13.88
C ARG A 56 -6.76 19.05 -14.23
N ASP A 57 -5.79 19.89 -14.56
CA ASP A 57 -6.02 21.29 -14.96
C ASP A 57 -6.89 22.08 -13.94
N GLY A 58 -6.76 21.73 -12.65
CA GLY A 58 -7.55 22.30 -11.55
C GLY A 58 -8.97 21.72 -11.40
N GLU A 59 -9.44 20.94 -12.37
CA GLU A 59 -10.75 20.31 -12.34
C GLU A 59 -10.73 18.96 -11.64
N ARG A 60 -11.77 18.69 -10.85
CA ARG A 60 -11.97 17.43 -10.13
C ARG A 60 -13.13 16.68 -10.76
N THR A 61 -12.86 15.47 -11.24
CA THR A 61 -13.86 14.60 -11.87
C THR A 61 -13.92 13.26 -11.15
N GLU A 62 -15.13 12.80 -10.85
CA GLU A 62 -15.36 11.44 -10.37
C GLU A 62 -15.40 10.49 -11.56
N VAL A 63 -14.58 9.45 -11.54
CA VAL A 63 -14.55 8.44 -12.59
C VAL A 63 -15.51 7.33 -12.18
N PRO A 64 -16.56 7.04 -12.98
CA PRO A 64 -17.49 5.96 -12.69
C PRO A 64 -16.74 4.63 -12.57
N LEU A 65 -17.05 3.89 -11.50
CA LEU A 65 -16.56 2.53 -11.30
C LEU A 65 -17.77 1.57 -11.34
N PRO A 66 -17.61 0.35 -11.88
CA PRO A 66 -18.64 -0.65 -11.77
C PRO A 66 -18.89 -0.99 -10.30
N GLU A 67 -20.15 -1.16 -9.93
CA GLU A 67 -20.49 -1.80 -8.66
C GLU A 67 -20.19 -3.29 -8.80
N GLU A 68 -19.42 -3.82 -7.84
CA GLU A 68 -19.04 -5.22 -7.82
C GLU A 68 -19.47 -5.84 -6.49
N GLU A 69 -20.04 -7.03 -6.59
CA GLU A 69 -20.33 -7.84 -5.42
C GLU A 69 -19.05 -8.14 -4.64
N ILE A 70 -19.20 -8.29 -3.33
CA ILE A 70 -18.07 -8.64 -2.46
C ILE A 70 -17.52 -10.00 -2.90
N GLY A 71 -16.26 -10.02 -3.31
CA GLY A 71 -15.57 -11.23 -3.72
C GLY A 71 -15.70 -11.56 -5.21
N ALA A 72 -16.33 -10.69 -6.02
CA ALA A 72 -16.36 -10.84 -7.47
C ALA A 72 -14.95 -10.96 -8.08
N GLU A 73 -13.93 -10.36 -7.44
CA GLU A 73 -12.54 -10.50 -7.84
C GLU A 73 -12.02 -11.94 -7.76
N TYR A 74 -12.47 -12.73 -6.77
CA TYR A 74 -12.04 -14.12 -6.62
C TYR A 74 -12.73 -15.02 -7.63
N LEU A 75 -13.98 -14.74 -7.98
CA LEU A 75 -14.68 -15.47 -9.04
C LEU A 75 -13.93 -15.29 -10.36
N ARG A 76 -13.57 -14.05 -10.73
CA ARG A 76 -12.74 -13.79 -11.92
C ARG A 76 -11.40 -14.52 -11.88
N GLN A 77 -10.71 -14.48 -10.75
CA GLN A 77 -9.44 -15.19 -10.60
C GLN A 77 -9.59 -16.70 -10.82
N LEU A 78 -10.69 -17.31 -10.35
CA LEU A 78 -10.99 -18.72 -10.60
C LEU A 78 -11.32 -18.99 -12.07
N ASP A 79 -12.07 -18.10 -12.71
CA ASP A 79 -12.42 -18.19 -14.13
C ASP A 79 -11.20 -18.08 -15.05
N GLU A 80 -10.15 -17.37 -14.61
CA GLU A 80 -8.88 -17.22 -15.34
C GLU A 80 -7.98 -18.47 -15.24
N LEU A 81 -8.14 -19.31 -14.20
CA LEU A 81 -7.26 -20.45 -13.93
C LEU A 81 -7.13 -21.44 -15.10
N PRO A 82 -8.21 -21.85 -15.80
CA PRO A 82 -8.07 -22.80 -16.90
C PRO A 82 -7.15 -22.30 -18.02
N GLN A 83 -7.23 -21.01 -18.36
CA GLN A 83 -6.37 -20.41 -19.39
C GLN A 83 -4.92 -20.33 -18.91
N LEU A 84 -4.71 -19.95 -17.65
CA LEU A 84 -3.37 -19.89 -17.04
C LEU A 84 -2.72 -21.27 -16.95
N LEU A 85 -3.49 -22.32 -16.67
CA LEU A 85 -2.97 -23.70 -16.62
C LEU A 85 -2.68 -24.27 -18.00
N ALA A 86 -3.41 -23.81 -19.03
CA ALA A 86 -3.20 -24.23 -20.40
C ALA A 86 -1.99 -23.55 -21.06
N ASP A 87 -1.58 -22.37 -20.60
CA ASP A 87 -0.43 -21.62 -21.12
C ASP A 87 0.90 -22.13 -20.51
N PRO A 88 1.78 -22.80 -21.29
CA PRO A 88 3.07 -23.27 -20.78
C PRO A 88 4.00 -22.12 -20.35
N ALA A 89 3.84 -20.93 -20.95
CA ALA A 89 4.60 -19.73 -20.56
C ALA A 89 4.13 -19.14 -19.23
N ALA A 90 2.99 -19.58 -18.70
CA ALA A 90 2.51 -19.20 -17.38
C ALA A 90 3.23 -19.91 -16.23
N ARG A 91 3.88 -21.04 -16.51
CA ARG A 91 4.49 -21.88 -15.49
C ARG A 91 5.55 -21.12 -14.71
N GLY A 92 5.33 -20.96 -13.41
CA GLY A 92 6.28 -20.32 -12.50
C GLY A 92 6.18 -18.79 -12.45
N ARG A 93 5.50 -18.12 -13.38
CA ARG A 93 5.34 -16.64 -13.37
C ARG A 93 4.76 -16.14 -12.05
N THR A 94 3.64 -16.70 -11.63
CA THR A 94 2.98 -16.34 -10.37
C THR A 94 3.89 -16.57 -9.15
N VAL A 95 4.71 -17.63 -9.16
CA VAL A 95 5.64 -17.90 -8.06
C VAL A 95 6.72 -16.81 -7.99
N GLU A 96 7.24 -16.36 -9.13
CA GLU A 96 8.19 -15.26 -9.18
C GLU A 96 7.59 -13.93 -8.73
N GLU A 97 6.36 -13.63 -9.14
CA GLU A 97 5.61 -12.45 -8.71
C GLU A 97 5.38 -12.46 -7.19
N VAL A 98 4.94 -13.60 -6.64
CA VAL A 98 4.75 -13.79 -5.19
C VAL A 98 6.06 -13.58 -4.44
N ARG A 99 7.17 -14.16 -4.91
CA ARG A 99 8.50 -13.97 -4.30
C ARG A 99 8.91 -12.50 -4.29
N ARG A 100 8.68 -11.76 -5.38
CA ARG A 100 8.97 -10.32 -5.44
C ARG A 100 8.12 -9.54 -4.44
N THR A 101 6.82 -9.84 -4.36
CA THR A 101 5.90 -9.20 -3.41
C THR A 101 6.32 -9.45 -1.95
N ILE A 102 6.62 -10.70 -1.60
CA ILE A 102 7.11 -11.06 -0.26
C ILE A 102 8.40 -10.31 0.06
N ALA A 103 9.36 -10.28 -0.86
CA ALA A 103 10.62 -9.56 -0.65
C ALA A 103 10.42 -8.05 -0.41
N VAL A 104 9.43 -7.43 -1.06
CA VAL A 104 9.06 -6.02 -0.80
C VAL A 104 8.48 -5.86 0.61
N ILE A 105 7.54 -6.73 1.01
CA ILE A 105 6.94 -6.71 2.35
C ILE A 105 8.01 -6.86 3.43
N GLU A 106 8.93 -7.81 3.26
CA GLU A 106 10.03 -8.03 4.20
C GLU A 106 10.96 -6.81 4.32
N ARG A 107 11.26 -6.15 3.20
CA ARG A 107 12.07 -4.92 3.20
C ARG A 107 11.37 -3.77 3.93
N ILE A 108 10.04 -3.65 3.79
CA ILE A 108 9.24 -2.66 4.53
C ILE A 108 9.29 -2.95 6.03
N TYR A 109 9.08 -4.19 6.45
CA TYR A 109 9.23 -4.56 7.86
C TYR A 109 10.66 -4.34 8.37
N GLY A 110 11.65 -4.64 7.55
CA GLY A 110 13.06 -4.38 7.85
C GLY A 110 13.36 -2.90 8.05
N SER A 111 12.84 -2.01 7.20
CA SER A 111 13.04 -0.56 7.32
C SER A 111 12.36 0.00 8.57
N ALA A 112 11.11 -0.40 8.83
CA ALA A 112 10.37 -0.02 10.04
C ALA A 112 11.10 -0.46 11.32
N ARG A 113 11.65 -1.68 11.33
CA ARG A 113 12.44 -2.21 12.45
C ARG A 113 13.69 -1.38 12.71
N ARG A 114 14.45 -1.03 11.67
CA ARG A 114 15.64 -0.18 11.79
C ARG A 114 15.31 1.23 12.30
N ALA A 115 14.26 1.85 11.77
CA ALA A 115 13.79 3.15 12.24
C ALA A 115 13.43 3.12 13.74
N ARG A 116 12.75 2.07 14.20
CA ARG A 116 12.42 1.88 15.62
C ARG A 116 13.65 1.73 16.52
N ILE A 117 14.68 1.00 16.07
CA ILE A 117 15.93 0.85 16.81
C ILE A 117 16.66 2.19 16.90
N GLY A 118 16.78 2.91 15.78
CA GLY A 118 17.39 4.25 15.74
C GLY A 118 16.68 5.23 16.69
N ALA A 119 15.34 5.27 16.66
CA ALA A 119 14.53 6.12 17.54
C ALA A 119 14.69 5.77 19.04
N ARG A 120 14.89 4.50 19.38
CA ARG A 120 15.21 4.08 20.76
C ARG A 120 16.61 4.52 21.18
N SER A 121 17.58 4.41 20.29
CA SER A 121 18.96 4.84 20.54
C SER A 121 19.07 6.34 20.77
N THR A 122 18.39 7.17 19.96
CA THR A 122 18.36 8.63 20.16
C THR A 122 17.64 9.02 21.44
N ARG A 123 16.53 8.36 21.79
CA ARG A 123 15.87 8.58 23.09
C ARG A 123 16.77 8.21 24.27
N ALA A 124 17.50 7.09 24.19
CA ALA A 124 18.46 6.70 25.22
C ALA A 124 19.62 7.70 25.35
N ALA A 125 20.16 8.19 24.23
CA ALA A 125 21.22 9.22 24.23
C ALA A 125 20.75 10.56 24.80
N HIS A 126 19.48 10.93 24.62
CA HIS A 126 18.88 12.12 25.25
C HIS A 126 18.56 11.92 26.74
N ALA A 127 18.43 10.68 27.21
CA ALA A 127 18.12 10.37 28.60
C ALA A 127 19.37 10.27 29.50
N VAL A 128 20.59 10.26 28.93
CA VAL A 128 21.84 10.35 29.71
C VAL A 128 22.06 11.82 30.11
N PRO A 129 21.98 12.19 31.41
CA PRO A 129 22.22 13.56 31.84
C PRO A 129 23.68 13.95 31.56
N ARG A 130 23.89 15.16 31.04
CA ARG A 130 25.21 15.76 30.76
C ARG A 130 25.99 16.19 32.02
N SER A 131 25.79 15.52 33.15
CA SER A 131 26.45 15.85 34.42
C SER A 131 27.11 14.61 35.01
N THR A 132 28.40 14.46 34.73
CA THR A 132 29.45 13.96 35.64
C THR A 132 30.79 13.95 34.89
N LEU A 133 31.26 15.14 34.51
CA LEU A 133 32.68 15.41 34.33
C LEU A 133 32.98 16.70 35.11
N LEU A 134 33.19 16.53 36.41
CA LEU A 134 33.91 17.45 37.29
C LEU A 134 34.28 16.65 38.54
N ASN A 135 35.50 16.10 38.50
CA ASN A 135 36.52 16.16 39.54
C ASN A 135 37.78 15.45 39.04
#